data_AF-A0A4Q5QV27-F1
#
_entry.id   AF-A0A4Q5QV27-F1
#
_cell.length_a   1.000
_cell.length_b   1.000
_cell.length_c   1.000
_cell.angle_alpha   90.00
_cell.angle_beta   90.00
_cell.angle_gamma   90.00
#
_symmetry.space_group_name_H-M   'P 1'
#
loop_
_entity.id
_entity.type
_entity.pdbx_description
1 polymer ?
#
loop_
_entity_poly.entity_id
_entity_poly.type
_entity_poly.pdbx_seq_one_letter_code
_entity_poly.pdbx_strand_id
1 'polypeptide(L)'
;DMSTLRGWWEEDRVRTQRFFETTLGHWRQLAPYYAEPWVIREIIAQHLHSPAMWAIFPLQDLLAMDAHLRRADPHDEQINVPSNPQHFWKYRLHVPLEELNDAAGLNEPLRALVAESGRGKPY
;
A
#
# COMPACT_ATOMS: atom_id res chain seq x y z
N ASP A 1 0.64 12.33 7.64
CA ASP A 1 1.72 13.25 7.22
C ASP A 1 2.40 12.86 5.93
N MET A 2 2.27 11.60 5.48
CA MET A 2 2.68 11.15 4.14
C MET A 2 1.45 10.84 3.28
N SER A 3 1.61 10.84 1.96
CA SER A 3 0.68 10.24 1.01
C SER A 3 0.59 8.72 1.23
N THR A 4 -0.50 8.10 0.79
CA THR A 4 -0.59 6.63 0.70
C THR A 4 0.37 6.12 -0.37
N LEU A 5 0.64 4.81 -0.45
CA LEU A 5 1.50 4.24 -1.49
C LEU A 5 1.00 4.59 -2.89
N ARG A 6 -0.32 4.60 -3.11
CA ARG A 6 -0.92 5.02 -4.38
C ARG A 6 -0.68 6.50 -4.67
N GLY A 7 -0.94 7.37 -3.69
CA GLY A 7 -0.68 8.81 -3.83
C GLY A 7 0.79 9.10 -4.12
N TRP A 8 1.70 8.45 -3.38
CA TRP A 8 3.13 8.57 -3.56
C TRP A 8 3.60 8.06 -4.94
N TRP A 9 3.04 6.95 -5.42
CA TRP A 9 3.40 6.40 -6.73
C TRP A 9 3.06 7.36 -7.89
N GLU A 10 1.99 8.12 -7.74
CA GLU A 10 1.44 8.98 -8.79
C GLU A 10 1.93 10.43 -8.70
N GLU A 11 2.54 10.85 -7.58
CA GLU A 11 2.95 12.25 -7.35
C GLU A 11 4.19 12.70 -8.15
N ASP A 12 5.17 11.81 -8.38
CA ASP A 12 6.42 12.13 -9.10
C ASP A 12 6.87 10.94 -9.96
N ARG A 13 6.68 11.06 -11.28
CA ARG A 13 7.00 10.00 -12.24
C ARG A 13 8.48 9.65 -12.29
N VAL A 14 9.38 10.60 -12.07
CA VAL A 14 10.83 10.33 -12.12
C VAL A 14 11.25 9.54 -10.90
N ARG A 15 10.73 9.88 -9.72
CA ARG A 15 10.99 9.13 -8.48
C ARG A 15 10.40 7.73 -8.53
N THR A 16 9.16 7.60 -8.99
CA THR A 16 8.49 6.30 -9.13
C THR A 16 9.23 5.38 -10.10
N GLN A 17 9.62 5.89 -11.28
CA GLN A 17 10.40 5.12 -12.24
C GLN A 17 11.70 4.61 -11.64
N ARG A 18 12.45 5.49 -10.97
CA ARG A 18 13.70 5.11 -10.31
C ARG A 18 13.47 4.05 -9.25
N PHE A 19 12.48 4.21 -8.36
CA PHE A 19 12.18 3.23 -7.33
C PHE A 19 11.78 1.87 -7.92
N PHE A 20 10.94 1.86 -8.96
CA PHE A 20 10.53 0.64 -9.65
C PHE A 20 11.73 -0.12 -10.25
N GLU A 21 12.61 0.59 -10.95
CA GLU A 21 13.78 -0.02 -11.56
C GLU A 21 14.82 -0.49 -10.53
N THR A 22 15.14 0.35 -9.54
CA THR A 22 16.28 0.12 -8.65
C THR A 22 15.92 -0.61 -7.38
N THR A 23 14.77 -0.28 -6.79
CA THR A 23 14.37 -0.79 -5.47
C THR A 23 13.47 -2.00 -5.60
N LEU A 24 12.50 -2.00 -6.52
CA LEU A 24 11.69 -3.19 -6.81
C LEU A 24 12.37 -4.16 -7.79
N GLY A 25 13.47 -3.73 -8.43
CA GLY A 25 14.33 -4.60 -9.25
C GLY A 25 13.83 -4.81 -10.69
N HIS A 26 12.86 -4.02 -11.15
CA HIS A 26 12.34 -4.09 -12.52
C HIS A 26 13.23 -3.31 -13.50
N TRP A 27 14.50 -3.70 -13.58
CA TRP A 27 15.52 -2.98 -14.34
C TRP A 27 15.15 -2.80 -15.82
N ARG A 28 15.25 -1.55 -16.32
CA ARG A 28 14.91 -1.15 -17.71
C ARG A 28 13.45 -1.38 -18.10
N GLN A 29 12.55 -1.59 -17.15
CA GLN A 29 11.11 -1.68 -17.40
C GLN A 29 10.43 -0.37 -17.05
N LEU A 30 9.40 -0.01 -17.79
CA LEU A 30 8.61 1.19 -17.49
C LEU A 30 7.69 0.92 -16.29
N ALA A 31 7.80 1.75 -15.26
CA ALA A 31 6.89 1.71 -14.12
C ALA A 31 5.46 1.97 -14.58
N PRO A 32 4.48 1.17 -14.13
CA PRO A 32 3.07 1.43 -14.38
C PRO A 32 2.68 2.88 -14.07
N TYR A 33 1.77 3.42 -14.87
CA TYR A 33 1.30 4.78 -14.66
C TYR A 33 0.56 4.91 -13.33
N TYR A 34 -0.41 4.03 -13.09
CA TYR A 34 -1.12 3.94 -11.82
C TYR A 34 -0.45 2.93 -10.89
N ALA A 35 -0.67 3.09 -9.60
CA ALA A 35 -0.28 2.10 -8.61
C ALA A 35 -1.19 0.86 -8.70
N GLU A 36 -0.83 -0.05 -9.59
CA GLU A 36 -1.59 -1.28 -9.78
C GLU A 36 -1.52 -2.17 -8.52
N PRO A 37 -2.56 -2.97 -8.23
CA PRO A 37 -2.60 -3.77 -7.01
C PRO A 37 -1.41 -4.71 -6.83
N TRP A 38 -0.84 -5.20 -7.95
CA TRP A 38 0.37 -6.04 -7.91
C TRP A 38 1.61 -5.24 -7.51
N VAL A 39 1.75 -3.98 -7.92
CA VAL A 39 2.86 -3.11 -7.50
C VAL A 39 2.78 -2.86 -6.00
N ILE A 40 1.59 -2.56 -5.49
CA ILE A 40 1.36 -2.39 -4.05
C ILE A 40 1.75 -3.67 -3.29
N ARG A 41 1.31 -4.83 -3.77
CA ARG A 41 1.69 -6.13 -3.19
C ARG A 41 3.20 -6.32 -3.14
N GLU A 42 3.94 -6.00 -4.20
CA GLU A 42 5.41 -6.09 -4.22
C GLU A 42 6.06 -5.16 -3.19
N ILE A 43 5.57 -3.93 -3.05
CA ILE A 43 6.09 -2.98 -2.05
C ILE A 43 5.84 -3.52 -0.64
N ILE A 44 4.62 -3.98 -0.34
CA ILE A 44 4.27 -4.56 0.97
C ILE A 44 5.12 -5.80 1.26
N ALA A 45 5.27 -6.70 0.28
CA ALA A 45 6.10 -7.90 0.39
C ALA A 45 7.56 -7.53 0.70
N GLN A 46 8.15 -6.57 -0.02
CA GLN A 46 9.51 -6.09 0.24
C GLN A 46 9.68 -5.60 1.69
N HIS A 47 8.72 -4.82 2.21
CA HIS A 47 8.78 -4.32 3.58
C HIS A 47 8.61 -5.44 4.62
N LEU A 48 7.72 -6.41 4.36
CA LEU A 48 7.58 -7.61 5.17
C LEU A 48 8.89 -8.43 5.19
N HIS A 49 9.63 -8.53 4.09
CA HIS A 49 10.93 -9.22 4.05
C HIS A 49 12.10 -8.43 4.63
N SER A 50 11.89 -7.18 5.05
CA SER A 50 12.95 -6.38 5.69
C SER A 50 13.40 -7.01 7.02
N PRO A 51 14.64 -6.74 7.50
CA PRO A 51 15.12 -7.22 8.79
C PRO A 51 14.52 -6.45 9.98
N ALA A 52 13.61 -5.49 9.75
CA ALA A 52 13.02 -4.70 10.82
C ALA A 52 12.21 -5.58 11.78
N MET A 53 12.29 -5.29 13.08
CA MET A 53 11.52 -6.03 14.09
C MET A 53 10.01 -5.92 13.83
N TRP A 54 9.53 -4.72 13.51
CA TRP A 54 8.13 -4.45 13.19
C TRP A 54 7.98 -3.87 11.79
N ALA A 55 7.00 -4.39 11.06
CA ALA A 55 6.50 -3.81 9.81
C ALA A 55 5.07 -3.33 10.07
N ILE A 56 4.86 -2.02 10.04
CA ILE A 56 3.56 -1.39 10.33
C ILE A 56 3.10 -0.70 9.06
N PHE A 57 1.87 -1.00 8.64
CA PHE A 57 1.28 -0.48 7.42
C PHE A 57 0.01 0.29 7.74
N PRO A 58 -0.18 1.49 7.17
CA PRO A 58 -1.50 2.12 7.12
C PRO A 58 -2.50 1.18 6.46
N LEU A 59 -3.73 1.15 6.97
CA LEU A 59 -4.76 0.26 6.43
C LEU A 59 -5.03 0.53 4.94
N GLN A 60 -4.95 1.78 4.49
CA GLN A 60 -5.16 2.16 3.08
C GLN A 60 -4.19 1.46 2.13
N ASP A 61 -2.93 1.29 2.56
CA ASP A 61 -1.90 0.65 1.76
C ASP A 61 -2.13 -0.86 1.66
N LEU A 62 -2.70 -1.47 2.70
CA LEU A 62 -3.14 -2.87 2.65
C LEU A 62 -4.34 -3.04 1.73
N LEU A 63 -5.36 -2.18 1.83
CA LEU A 63 -6.54 -2.23 0.95
C LEU A 63 -6.17 -2.02 -0.53
N ALA A 64 -5.14 -1.22 -0.81
CA ALA A 64 -4.67 -0.95 -2.17
C ALA A 64 -4.13 -2.19 -2.90
N MET A 65 -3.87 -3.30 -2.19
CA MET A 65 -3.56 -4.60 -2.80
C MET A 65 -4.79 -5.24 -3.48
N ASP A 66 -6.01 -4.78 -3.23
CA ASP A 66 -7.22 -5.25 -3.88
C ASP A 66 -7.92 -4.09 -4.62
N ALA A 67 -8.13 -4.26 -5.93
CA ALA A 67 -8.77 -3.24 -6.74
C ALA A 67 -10.23 -2.96 -6.33
N HIS A 68 -10.90 -3.91 -5.67
CA HIS A 68 -12.30 -3.79 -5.26
C HIS A 68 -12.48 -3.08 -3.91
N LEU A 69 -11.43 -3.00 -3.08
CA LEU A 69 -11.49 -2.43 -1.72
C LEU A 69 -10.86 -1.05 -1.60
N ARG A 70 -10.17 -0.59 -2.65
CA ARG A 70 -9.53 0.73 -2.70
C ARG A 70 -10.50 1.78 -3.23
N ARG A 71 -10.29 3.05 -2.86
CA ARG A 71 -11.12 4.14 -3.40
C ARG A 71 -10.80 4.36 -4.88
N ALA A 72 -11.75 4.95 -5.62
CA ALA A 72 -11.50 5.32 -7.02
C ALA A 72 -10.34 6.32 -7.11
N ASP A 73 -10.40 7.41 -6.33
CA ASP A 73 -9.36 8.43 -6.24
C ASP A 73 -8.37 8.11 -5.10
N PRO A 74 -7.06 7.95 -5.39
CA PRO A 74 -6.01 7.82 -4.36
C PRO A 74 -5.99 8.97 -3.34
N HIS A 75 -6.36 10.19 -3.74
CA HIS A 75 -6.32 11.36 -2.85
C HIS A 75 -7.36 11.29 -1.74
N ASP A 76 -8.48 10.59 -1.96
CA ASP A 76 -9.50 10.36 -0.93
C ASP A 76 -9.04 9.41 0.19
N GLU A 77 -7.91 8.74 0.00
CA GLU A 77 -7.32 7.82 0.97
C GLU A 77 -6.35 8.53 1.93
N GLN A 78 -5.93 9.74 1.60
CA GLN A 78 -4.96 10.51 2.37
C GLN A 78 -5.58 11.04 3.68
N ILE A 79 -4.94 10.71 4.81
CA ILE A 79 -5.43 11.15 6.13
C ILE A 79 -5.14 12.63 6.39
N ASN A 80 -3.94 13.09 6.01
CA ASN A 80 -3.49 14.44 6.28
C ASN A 80 -2.55 14.99 5.20
N VAL A 81 -2.66 16.30 4.97
CA VAL A 81 -1.78 17.10 4.12
C VAL A 81 -1.16 18.20 5.00
N PRO A 82 0.06 18.00 5.54
CA PRO A 82 0.65 18.93 6.51
C PRO A 82 0.81 20.38 6.02
N SER A 83 1.04 20.56 4.72
CA SER A 83 1.18 21.88 4.08
C SER A 83 -0.13 22.64 3.94
N ASN A 84 -1.27 21.98 4.15
CA ASN A 84 -2.59 22.59 4.11
C ASN A 84 -3.15 22.71 5.54
N PRO A 85 -3.02 23.89 6.19
CA PRO A 85 -3.49 24.08 7.57
C PRO A 85 -5.02 23.99 7.70
N GLN A 86 -5.75 24.02 6.59
CA GLN A 86 -7.20 23.85 6.54
C GLN A 86 -7.60 22.39 6.25
N HIS A 87 -6.64 21.49 6.06
CA HIS A 87 -6.92 20.08 5.85
C HIS A 87 -7.41 19.46 7.16
N PHE A 88 -8.56 18.79 7.10
CA PHE A 88 -9.17 18.17 8.27
C PHE A 88 -8.92 16.66 8.27
N TRP A 89 -8.67 16.09 9.45
CA TRP A 89 -8.49 14.66 9.71
C TRP A 89 -9.78 13.85 9.53
N LYS A 90 -10.26 13.77 8.28
CA LYS A 90 -11.59 13.30 7.93
C LYS A 90 -11.63 11.93 7.28
N TYR A 91 -10.48 11.31 7.02
CA TYR A 91 -10.47 9.95 6.48
C TYR A 91 -11.31 9.03 7.37
N ARG A 92 -12.20 8.29 6.71
CA ARG A 92 -13.01 7.22 7.29
C ARG A 92 -12.89 6.05 6.34
N LEU A 93 -12.71 4.86 6.93
CA LEU A 93 -12.80 3.63 6.17
C LEU A 93 -14.19 3.56 5.53
N HIS A 94 -14.22 3.33 4.22
CA HIS A 94 -15.47 3.25 3.45
C HIS A 94 -16.02 1.82 3.36
N VAL A 95 -15.21 0.84 3.75
CA VAL A 95 -15.57 -0.57 3.78
C VAL A 95 -16.11 -0.91 5.18
N PRO A 96 -17.30 -1.51 5.30
CA PRO A 96 -17.78 -2.07 6.56
C PRO A 96 -16.80 -3.13 7.11
N LEU A 97 -16.67 -3.23 8.43
CA LEU A 97 -15.71 -4.16 9.04
C LEU A 97 -16.10 -5.62 8.79
N GLU A 98 -17.41 -5.89 8.72
CA GLU A 98 -17.97 -7.20 8.40
C GLU A 98 -17.57 -7.64 6.99
N GLU A 99 -17.69 -6.74 6.01
CA GLU A 99 -17.24 -7.01 4.64
C GLU A 99 -15.73 -7.21 4.57
N LEU A 100 -14.95 -6.43 5.34
CA LEU A 100 -13.50 -6.57 5.39
C LEU A 100 -13.07 -7.92 6.01
N ASN A 101 -13.78 -8.40 7.01
CA ASN A 101 -13.53 -9.71 7.61
C ASN A 101 -13.72 -10.86 6.60
N ASP A 102 -14.69 -10.71 5.70
CA ASP A 102 -15.04 -11.71 4.69
C ASP A 102 -14.32 -11.51 3.35
N ALA A 103 -13.49 -10.48 3.22
CA ALA A 103 -12.76 -10.13 2.00
C ALA A 103 -11.56 -11.07 1.74
N ALA A 104 -11.83 -12.32 1.37
CA ALA A 104 -10.83 -13.35 1.09
C ALA A 104 -9.78 -12.91 0.05
N GLY A 105 -10.19 -12.11 -0.95
CA GLY A 105 -9.31 -11.55 -1.99
C GLY A 105 -8.17 -10.67 -1.46
N LEU A 106 -8.33 -10.08 -0.26
CA LEU A 106 -7.29 -9.37 0.47
C LEU A 106 -6.68 -10.25 1.57
N ASN A 107 -7.52 -10.91 2.36
CA ASN A 107 -7.13 -11.57 3.59
C ASN A 107 -6.21 -12.78 3.36
N GLU A 108 -6.48 -13.57 2.31
CA GLU A 108 -5.65 -14.74 2.00
C GLU A 108 -4.26 -14.36 1.47
N PRO A 109 -4.13 -13.47 0.45
CA PRO A 109 -2.81 -13.03 0.00
C PRO A 109 -2.00 -12.33 1.11
N LEU A 110 -2.62 -11.49 1.93
CA LEU A 110 -1.92 -10.83 3.04
C LEU A 110 -1.42 -11.86 4.08
N ARG A 111 -2.24 -12.87 4.42
CA ARG A 111 -1.83 -13.96 5.31
C ARG A 111 -0.66 -14.76 4.74
N ALA A 112 -0.67 -15.02 3.43
CA ALA A 112 0.43 -15.69 2.75
C ALA A 112 1.72 -14.87 2.82
N LEU A 113 1.68 -13.57 2.48
CA LEU A 113 2.83 -12.67 2.59
C LEU A 113 3.43 -12.64 4.00
N VAL A 114 2.59 -12.56 5.03
CA VAL A 114 3.04 -12.57 6.44
C VAL A 114 3.69 -13.91 6.83
N ALA A 115 3.16 -15.03 6.33
CA ALA A 115 3.73 -16.35 6.59
C ALA A 115 5.06 -16.56 5.86
N GLU A 116 5.13 -16.20 4.58
CA GLU A 116 6.31 -16.28 3.72
C GLU A 116 7.45 -15.40 4.21
N SER A 117 7.13 -14.24 4.78
CA SER A 117 8.12 -13.34 5.38
C SER A 117 8.56 -13.77 6.80
N GLY A 118 8.08 -14.91 7.32
CA GLY A 118 8.43 -15.39 8.64
C GLY A 118 7.85 -14.60 9.81
N ARG A 119 6.86 -13.72 9.57
CA ARG A 119 6.27 -12.84 10.59
C ARG A 119 4.98 -13.38 11.22
N GLY A 120 4.49 -14.52 10.74
CA GLY A 120 3.22 -15.12 11.19
C GLY A 120 3.32 -16.13 12.34
N LYS A 121 4.52 -16.43 12.85
CA LYS A 121 4.72 -17.40 13.94
C LYS A 121 5.19 -16.69 15.21
N PRO A 122 4.58 -16.94 16.38
CA PRO A 122 5.20 -16.55 17.64
C PRO A 122 6.54 -17.29 17.80
N TYR A 123 7.53 -16.61 18.39
CA TYR A 123 8.81 -17.19 18.77
C TYR A 123 8.63 -18.33 19.78
#